data_AF-A0A1M5B989-F1
#
_entry.id   AF-A0A1M5B989-F1
#
_cell.length_a   1.000
_cell.length_b   1.000
_cell.length_c   1.000
_cell.angle_alpha   90.00
_cell.angle_beta   90.00
_cell.angle_gamma   90.00
#
_symmetry.space_group_name_H-M   'P 1'
#
loop_
_entity.id
_entity.type
_entity.pdbx_description
1 polymer ?
#
loop_
_entity_poly.entity_id
_entity_poly.type
_entity_poly.pdbx_seq_one_letter_code
_entity_poly.pdbx_strand_id
1 'polypeptide(L)'
;MKKVYKNIFGEVISKAAAEKLDDYHLYYYEKDSDVLKEIEFLTEDEIYSINYFMSHDENEEQIVNYLKEKSDLFDIEKRESAGKFIIATNKMYSLAVDEQPLISKTVFYQDDPENFICSQILDNETLEPIPERTTKCWYASDENGEKYAAIEFSYQEDGKLELAIDKTPNPDNDMEWEQYEYSTFKNLQSQIPTDISYYKTAVLLPKTSNKES
;
A
#
# COMPACT_ATOMS: atom_id res chain seq x y z
N MET A 1 -24.27 8.31 4.37
CA MET A 1 -22.87 8.79 4.32
C MET A 1 -22.85 10.30 4.17
N LYS A 2 -21.87 10.98 4.78
CA LYS A 2 -21.59 12.41 4.59
C LYS A 2 -20.72 12.56 3.34
N LYS A 3 -21.16 13.34 2.35
CA LYS A 3 -20.44 13.57 1.09
C LYS A 3 -19.64 14.87 1.14
N VAL A 4 -18.38 14.83 0.70
CA VAL A 4 -17.45 15.98 0.64
C VAL A 4 -16.78 16.02 -0.73
N TYR A 5 -16.74 17.21 -1.34
CA TYR A 5 -16.11 17.44 -2.64
C TYR A 5 -14.65 17.87 -2.42
N LYS A 6 -13.72 17.27 -3.16
CA LYS A 6 -12.30 17.62 -3.14
C LYS A 6 -11.76 17.77 -4.56
N ASN A 7 -10.79 18.67 -4.75
CA ASN A 7 -10.03 18.71 -6.01
C ASN A 7 -9.01 17.55 -6.07
N ILE A 8 -8.28 17.44 -7.19
CA ILE A 8 -7.25 16.42 -7.39
C ILE A 8 -6.10 16.47 -6.37
N PHE A 9 -5.90 17.63 -5.71
CA PHE A 9 -4.91 17.81 -4.64
C PHE A 9 -5.44 17.48 -3.25
N GLY A 10 -6.71 17.08 -3.13
CA GLY A 10 -7.34 16.70 -1.87
C GLY A 10 -7.90 17.87 -1.04
N GLU A 11 -7.88 19.09 -1.59
CA GLU A 11 -8.44 20.28 -0.93
C GLU A 11 -9.96 20.28 -1.01
N VAL A 12 -10.62 20.63 0.10
CA VAL A 12 -12.09 20.68 0.15
C VAL A 12 -12.61 21.87 -0.65
N ILE A 13 -13.52 21.60 -1.57
CA ILE A 13 -14.14 22.60 -2.44
C ILE A 13 -15.67 22.52 -2.38
N SER A 14 -16.35 23.57 -2.87
CA SER A 14 -17.80 23.53 -3.02
C SER A 14 -18.21 22.66 -4.21
N LYS A 15 -19.42 22.10 -4.19
CA LYS A 15 -20.01 21.36 -5.32
C LYS A 15 -19.92 22.15 -6.63
N ALA A 16 -20.34 23.42 -6.63
CA ALA A 16 -20.34 24.27 -7.81
C ALA A 16 -18.93 24.64 -8.32
N ALA A 17 -17.90 24.45 -7.51
CA ALA A 17 -16.50 24.57 -7.94
C ALA A 17 -16.00 23.27 -8.55
N ALA A 18 -16.38 22.12 -7.97
CA ALA A 18 -16.03 20.79 -8.47
C ALA A 18 -16.61 20.53 -9.86
N GLU A 19 -17.90 20.84 -10.07
CA GLU A 19 -18.59 20.68 -11.36
C GLU A 19 -18.07 21.60 -12.49
N LYS A 20 -17.03 22.39 -12.23
CA LYS A 20 -16.31 23.20 -13.23
C LYS A 20 -14.91 22.66 -13.55
N LEU A 21 -14.47 21.64 -12.81
CA LEU A 21 -13.21 20.95 -13.04
C LEU A 21 -13.47 19.76 -13.94
N ASP A 22 -12.49 19.42 -14.77
CA ASP A 22 -12.51 18.19 -15.54
C ASP A 22 -12.41 16.99 -14.58
N ASP A 23 -11.53 17.07 -13.58
CA ASP A 23 -11.29 16.03 -12.59
C ASP A 23 -11.52 16.50 -11.15
N TYR A 24 -12.22 15.68 -10.36
CA TYR A 24 -12.42 15.90 -8.92
C TYR A 24 -12.75 14.59 -8.20
N HIS A 25 -12.77 14.64 -6.87
CA HIS A 25 -13.05 13.47 -6.04
C HIS A 25 -14.24 13.70 -5.11
N LEU A 26 -15.00 12.65 -4.86
CA LEU A 26 -16.09 12.63 -3.89
C LEU A 26 -15.76 11.68 -2.75
N TYR A 27 -15.65 12.24 -1.55
CA TYR A 27 -15.33 11.50 -0.33
C TYR A 27 -16.62 11.25 0.46
N TYR A 28 -16.87 9.99 0.77
CA TYR A 28 -18.03 9.56 1.55
C TYR A 28 -17.58 9.02 2.90
N TYR A 29 -18.01 9.70 3.95
CA TYR A 29 -17.75 9.31 5.33
C TYR A 29 -18.98 8.62 5.92
N GLU A 30 -18.81 7.77 6.92
CA GLU A 30 -19.95 7.28 7.70
C GLU A 30 -20.75 8.46 8.28
N LYS A 31 -22.03 8.21 8.55
CA LYS A 31 -22.90 9.26 9.06
C LYS A 31 -22.43 9.63 10.47
N ASP A 32 -22.24 10.93 10.70
CA ASP A 32 -21.86 11.48 12.02
C ASP A 32 -20.47 11.00 12.53
N SER A 33 -19.58 10.57 11.64
CA SER A 33 -18.18 10.24 11.97
C SER A 33 -17.20 10.77 10.91
N ASP A 34 -15.91 10.76 11.23
CA ASP A 34 -14.81 11.06 10.29
C ASP A 34 -14.23 9.79 9.65
N VAL A 35 -14.92 8.65 9.76
CA VAL A 35 -14.51 7.39 9.13
C VAL A 35 -14.81 7.47 7.64
N LEU A 36 -13.76 7.52 6.82
CA LEU A 36 -13.86 7.47 5.36
C LEU A 36 -14.26 6.06 4.91
N LYS A 37 -15.25 5.96 4.03
CA LYS A 37 -15.78 4.71 3.49
C LYS A 37 -15.55 4.54 2.01
N GLU A 38 -15.63 5.63 1.26
CA GLU A 38 -15.53 5.57 -0.19
C GLU A 38 -14.93 6.87 -0.74
N ILE A 39 -14.09 6.74 -1.75
CA ILE A 39 -13.66 7.83 -2.62
C ILE A 39 -14.08 7.46 -4.03
N GLU A 40 -14.96 8.25 -4.65
CA GLU A 40 -15.19 8.19 -6.09
C GLU A 40 -14.23 9.17 -6.75
N PHE A 41 -13.57 8.71 -7.81
CA PHE A 41 -12.73 9.54 -8.66
C PHE A 41 -13.48 9.81 -9.96
N LEU A 42 -13.63 11.09 -10.30
CA LEU A 42 -14.47 11.53 -11.41
C LEU A 42 -13.66 12.28 -12.44
N THR A 43 -14.01 12.04 -13.70
CA THR A 43 -13.58 12.80 -14.87
C THR A 43 -14.82 13.11 -15.71
N GLU A 44 -15.04 14.37 -16.08
CA GLU A 44 -16.23 14.81 -16.82
C GLU A 44 -17.57 14.33 -16.20
N ASP A 45 -17.65 14.31 -14.87
CA ASP A 45 -18.78 13.80 -14.06
C ASP A 45 -19.04 12.27 -14.15
N GLU A 46 -18.20 11.51 -14.82
CA GLU A 46 -18.23 10.04 -14.82
C GLU A 46 -17.25 9.46 -13.80
N ILE A 47 -17.69 8.42 -13.07
CA ILE A 47 -16.85 7.74 -12.08
C ILE A 47 -15.91 6.76 -12.80
N TYR A 48 -14.64 7.12 -12.91
CA TYR A 48 -13.65 6.25 -13.56
C TYR A 48 -12.98 5.27 -12.59
N SER A 49 -12.99 5.55 -11.28
CA SER A 49 -12.48 4.63 -10.25
C SER A 49 -13.16 4.86 -8.91
N ILE A 50 -13.18 3.84 -8.06
CA ILE A 50 -13.68 3.93 -6.68
C ILE A 50 -12.71 3.24 -5.71
N ASN A 51 -12.33 3.91 -4.63
CA ASN A 51 -11.67 3.25 -3.49
C ASN A 51 -12.68 3.06 -2.36
N TYR A 52 -12.91 1.82 -1.95
CA TYR A 52 -13.81 1.47 -0.85
C TYR A 52 -13.02 0.92 0.35
N PHE A 53 -13.25 1.48 1.52
CA PHE A 53 -12.59 1.09 2.78
C PHE A 53 -13.54 0.23 3.61
N MET A 54 -13.35 -1.09 3.54
CA MET A 54 -14.23 -2.09 4.14
C MET A 54 -14.01 -2.21 5.66
N SER A 55 -15.09 -2.13 6.40
CA SER A 55 -15.14 -2.37 7.85
C SER A 55 -15.17 -3.89 8.13
N HIS A 56 -14.75 -4.30 9.34
CA HIS A 56 -14.61 -5.72 9.68
C HIS A 56 -15.90 -6.55 9.51
N ASP A 57 -17.04 -5.94 9.81
CA ASP A 57 -18.36 -6.61 9.85
C ASP A 57 -19.13 -6.55 8.52
N GLU A 58 -18.57 -5.92 7.49
CA GLU A 58 -19.22 -5.82 6.19
C GLU A 58 -19.08 -7.12 5.38
N ASN A 59 -19.97 -7.31 4.41
CA ASN A 59 -19.94 -8.42 3.50
C ASN A 59 -19.30 -7.98 2.16
N GLU A 60 -18.19 -8.61 1.80
CA GLU A 60 -17.43 -8.24 0.59
C GLU A 60 -18.25 -8.45 -0.69
N GLU A 61 -19.04 -9.52 -0.80
CA GLU A 61 -19.85 -9.80 -2.00
C GLU A 61 -20.91 -8.71 -2.23
N GLN A 62 -21.53 -8.22 -1.15
CA GLN A 62 -22.47 -7.10 -1.22
C GLN A 62 -21.80 -5.81 -1.68
N ILE A 63 -20.58 -5.54 -1.19
CA ILE A 63 -19.79 -4.37 -1.59
C ILE A 63 -19.40 -4.48 -3.06
N VAL A 64 -18.91 -5.64 -3.51
CA VAL A 64 -18.56 -5.87 -4.92
C VAL A 64 -19.76 -5.60 -5.81
N ASN A 65 -20.93 -6.18 -5.50
CA ASN A 65 -22.14 -5.95 -6.31
C ASN A 65 -22.55 -4.48 -6.34
N TYR A 66 -22.42 -3.77 -5.21
CA TYR A 66 -22.68 -2.33 -5.14
C TYR A 66 -21.72 -1.51 -6.03
N LEU A 67 -20.42 -1.82 -6.00
CA LEU A 67 -19.41 -1.06 -6.74
C LEU A 67 -19.45 -1.33 -8.25
N LYS A 68 -19.71 -2.58 -8.67
CA LYS A 68 -19.85 -2.96 -10.08
C LYS A 68 -20.97 -2.22 -10.81
N GLU A 69 -22.00 -1.75 -10.09
CA GLU A 69 -23.07 -0.92 -10.67
C GLU A 69 -22.62 0.51 -10.99
N LYS A 70 -21.49 0.96 -10.43
CA LYS A 70 -21.02 2.35 -10.48
C LYS A 70 -19.78 2.55 -11.34
N SER A 71 -18.86 1.58 -11.37
CA SER A 71 -17.63 1.65 -12.15
C SER A 71 -17.08 0.27 -12.50
N ASP A 72 -16.40 0.17 -13.64
CA ASP A 72 -15.67 -1.04 -14.05
C ASP A 72 -14.29 -1.16 -13.37
N LEU A 73 -13.82 -0.10 -12.70
CA LEU A 73 -12.56 -0.06 -11.97
C LEU A 73 -12.81 0.34 -10.52
N PHE A 74 -12.48 -0.53 -9.57
CA PHE A 74 -12.60 -0.20 -8.15
C PHE A 74 -11.70 -1.05 -7.28
N ASP A 75 -11.35 -0.50 -6.13
CA ASP A 75 -10.52 -1.09 -5.10
C ASP A 75 -11.33 -1.31 -3.83
N ILE A 76 -11.19 -2.48 -3.21
CA ILE A 76 -11.70 -2.75 -1.87
C ILE A 76 -10.50 -2.97 -0.93
N GLU A 77 -10.33 -2.10 0.04
CA GLU A 77 -9.28 -2.20 1.07
C GLU A 77 -9.89 -2.61 2.41
N LYS A 78 -9.37 -3.67 3.02
CA LYS A 78 -9.67 -4.09 4.39
C LYS A 78 -8.41 -4.00 5.24
N ARG A 79 -8.46 -3.26 6.36
CA ARG A 79 -7.35 -3.14 7.30
C ARG A 79 -7.56 -3.97 8.56
N GLU A 80 -6.50 -4.62 9.01
CA GLU A 80 -6.48 -5.41 10.23
C GLU A 80 -5.23 -5.06 11.07
N SER A 81 -5.37 -5.06 12.39
CA SER A 81 -4.24 -4.83 13.30
C SER A 81 -3.55 -6.14 13.64
N ALA A 82 -2.22 -6.15 13.56
CA ALA A 82 -1.38 -7.29 13.92
C ALA A 82 -0.23 -6.81 14.83
N GLY A 83 -0.49 -6.73 16.14
CA GLY A 83 0.48 -6.17 17.09
C GLY A 83 0.74 -4.69 16.81
N LYS A 84 2.00 -4.35 16.50
CA LYS A 84 2.42 -2.98 16.13
C LYS A 84 2.26 -2.66 14.63
N PHE A 85 1.68 -3.57 13.87
CA PHE A 85 1.53 -3.45 12.42
C PHE A 85 0.06 -3.27 12.03
N ILE A 86 -0.15 -2.64 10.89
CA ILE A 86 -1.42 -2.62 10.15
C ILE A 86 -1.20 -3.45 8.90
N ILE A 87 -2.10 -4.40 8.62
CA ILE A 87 -2.12 -5.17 7.38
C ILE A 87 -3.33 -4.69 6.59
N ALA A 88 -3.09 -4.07 5.44
CA ALA A 88 -4.13 -3.75 4.46
C ALA A 88 -4.18 -4.87 3.43
N THR A 89 -5.32 -5.54 3.29
CA THR A 89 -5.60 -6.39 2.14
C THR A 89 -6.38 -5.56 1.12
N ASN A 90 -5.82 -5.38 -0.07
CA ASN A 90 -6.46 -4.67 -1.16
C ASN A 90 -6.84 -5.65 -2.27
N LYS A 91 -8.02 -5.44 -2.85
CA LYS A 91 -8.53 -6.16 -4.02
C LYS A 91 -8.90 -5.15 -5.09
N MET A 92 -8.10 -5.10 -6.14
CA MET A 92 -8.31 -4.21 -7.28
C MET A 92 -9.07 -4.94 -8.39
N TYR A 93 -10.28 -4.50 -8.70
CA TYR A 93 -11.12 -5.04 -9.76
C TYR A 93 -11.02 -4.16 -10.99
N SER A 94 -10.79 -4.77 -12.16
CA SER A 94 -10.83 -4.11 -13.47
C SER A 94 -11.68 -4.95 -14.40
N LEU A 95 -13.00 -4.81 -14.32
CA LEU A 95 -13.99 -5.69 -14.96
C LEU A 95 -13.91 -5.71 -16.48
N ALA A 96 -13.38 -4.64 -17.08
CA ALA A 96 -13.14 -4.58 -18.52
C ALA A 96 -12.00 -5.52 -18.99
N VAL A 97 -11.17 -6.00 -18.07
CA VAL A 97 -9.98 -6.84 -18.34
C VAL A 97 -10.16 -8.25 -17.76
N ASP A 98 -10.52 -8.35 -16.48
CA ASP A 98 -10.71 -9.61 -15.76
C ASP A 98 -11.77 -9.42 -14.67
N GLU A 99 -12.59 -10.43 -14.45
CA GLU A 99 -13.56 -10.43 -13.34
C GLU A 99 -12.90 -10.74 -11.99
N GLN A 100 -11.72 -11.37 -12.00
CA GLN A 100 -10.93 -11.62 -10.79
C GLN A 100 -10.12 -10.39 -10.40
N PRO A 101 -10.08 -10.03 -9.10
CA PRO A 101 -9.28 -8.89 -8.65
C PRO A 101 -7.80 -9.21 -8.65
N LEU A 102 -6.94 -8.21 -8.76
CA LEU A 102 -5.57 -8.31 -8.26
C LEU A 102 -5.61 -8.20 -6.73
N ILE A 103 -5.15 -9.24 -6.02
CA ILE A 103 -5.14 -9.26 -4.56
C ILE A 103 -3.73 -8.91 -4.05
N SER A 104 -3.65 -7.97 -3.12
CA SER A 104 -2.41 -7.61 -2.46
C SER A 104 -2.56 -7.47 -0.95
N LYS A 105 -1.45 -7.67 -0.23
CA LYS A 105 -1.30 -7.37 1.19
C LYS A 105 -0.16 -6.39 1.41
N THR A 106 -0.46 -5.28 2.06
CA THR A 106 0.50 -4.23 2.39
C THR A 106 0.58 -4.07 3.90
N VAL A 107 1.80 -4.04 4.43
CA VAL A 107 2.08 -3.93 5.86
C VAL A 107 2.66 -2.56 6.15
N PHE A 108 2.12 -1.92 7.17
CA PHE A 108 2.58 -0.64 7.72
C PHE A 108 2.89 -0.79 9.20
N TYR A 109 3.66 0.13 9.75
CA TYR A 109 3.67 0.31 11.20
C TYR A 109 2.45 1.11 11.65
N GLN A 110 1.97 0.88 12.87
CA GLN A 110 0.83 1.65 13.41
C GLN A 110 1.12 3.13 13.60
N ASP A 111 2.37 3.47 13.96
CA ASP A 111 2.84 4.84 14.14
C ASP A 111 3.30 5.49 12.81
N ASP A 112 3.27 4.74 11.71
CA ASP A 112 3.60 5.21 10.38
C ASP A 112 2.75 4.50 9.31
N PRO A 113 1.48 4.90 9.17
CA PRO A 113 0.52 4.25 8.27
C PRO A 113 0.67 4.68 6.81
N GLU A 114 1.61 5.56 6.49
CA GLU A 114 1.85 6.08 5.13
C GLU A 114 2.97 5.32 4.41
N ASN A 115 3.94 4.80 5.16
CA ASN A 115 5.12 4.15 4.61
C ASN A 115 5.06 2.63 4.83
N PHE A 116 4.77 1.88 3.76
CA PHE A 116 4.68 0.43 3.84
C PHE A 116 6.06 -0.20 4.02
N ILE A 117 6.16 -1.23 4.87
CA ILE A 117 7.40 -2.01 5.04
C ILE A 117 7.42 -3.28 4.19
N CYS A 118 6.27 -3.70 3.69
CA CYS A 118 6.12 -4.87 2.83
C CYS A 118 4.84 -4.73 2.00
N SER A 119 4.92 -5.02 0.71
CA SER A 119 3.79 -5.16 -0.20
C SER A 119 3.92 -6.47 -0.94
N GLN A 120 2.92 -7.34 -0.86
CA GLN A 120 2.90 -8.65 -1.48
C GLN A 120 1.68 -8.79 -2.40
N ILE A 121 1.92 -9.28 -3.61
CA ILE A 121 0.84 -9.74 -4.48
C ILE A 121 0.55 -11.19 -4.17
N LEU A 122 -0.73 -11.55 -4.12
CA LEU A 122 -1.18 -12.92 -3.90
C LEU A 122 -1.64 -13.53 -5.23
N ASP A 123 -1.40 -14.82 -5.39
CA ASP A 123 -2.00 -15.61 -6.46
C ASP A 123 -3.51 -15.77 -6.20
N ASN A 124 -4.33 -15.56 -7.22
CA ASN A 124 -5.80 -15.54 -7.06
C ASN A 124 -6.41 -16.90 -6.76
N GLU A 125 -5.77 -17.99 -7.20
CA GLU A 125 -6.29 -19.35 -7.00
C GLU A 125 -5.92 -19.90 -5.62
N THR A 126 -4.67 -19.69 -5.22
CA THR A 126 -4.09 -20.25 -3.99
C THR A 126 -4.17 -19.30 -2.80
N LEU A 127 -4.28 -18.00 -3.05
CA LEU A 127 -4.15 -16.92 -2.07
C LEU A 127 -2.79 -16.89 -1.35
N GLU A 128 -1.80 -17.59 -1.90
CA GLU A 128 -0.42 -17.57 -1.43
C GLU A 128 0.35 -16.40 -2.05
N PRO A 129 1.35 -15.85 -1.35
CA PRO A 129 2.16 -14.76 -1.89
C PRO A 129 2.99 -15.22 -3.08
N ILE A 130 3.13 -14.35 -4.08
CA ILE A 130 4.06 -14.50 -5.20
C ILE A 130 5.35 -13.77 -4.81
N PRO A 131 6.40 -14.48 -4.34
CA PRO A 131 7.51 -13.85 -3.66
C PRO A 131 8.28 -12.86 -4.54
N GLU A 132 8.51 -13.18 -5.80
CA GLU A 132 9.19 -12.34 -6.78
C GLU A 132 8.43 -11.06 -7.17
N ARG A 133 7.15 -10.96 -6.78
CA ARG A 133 6.33 -9.75 -6.88
C ARG A 133 6.19 -9.02 -5.55
N THR A 134 6.94 -9.43 -4.53
CA THR A 134 6.99 -8.74 -3.23
C THR A 134 8.01 -7.62 -3.28
N THR A 135 7.64 -6.46 -2.74
CA THR A 135 8.54 -5.34 -2.51
C THR A 135 8.55 -5.00 -1.03
N LYS A 136 9.73 -4.75 -0.48
CA LYS A 136 9.86 -4.20 0.88
C LYS A 136 10.68 -2.93 0.87
N CYS A 137 10.38 -2.05 1.81
CA CYS A 137 11.08 -0.80 1.98
C CYS A 137 11.59 -0.66 3.41
N TRP A 138 12.82 -0.21 3.55
CA TRP A 138 13.37 0.32 4.79
C TRP A 138 13.59 1.82 4.60
N TYR A 139 13.21 2.59 5.61
CA TYR A 139 13.13 4.05 5.49
C TYR A 139 14.16 4.73 6.38
N ALA A 140 14.68 5.85 5.88
CA ALA A 140 15.47 6.82 6.64
C ALA A 140 14.86 8.21 6.47
N SER A 141 15.42 9.18 7.17
CA SER A 141 15.13 10.60 6.98
C SER A 141 16.35 11.29 6.39
N ASP A 142 16.12 12.24 5.50
CA ASP A 142 17.16 13.10 4.95
C ASP A 142 17.61 14.19 5.96
N GLU A 143 18.45 15.12 5.52
CA GLU A 143 18.91 16.25 6.35
C GLU A 143 17.81 17.23 6.77
N ASN A 144 16.69 17.26 6.05
CA ASN A 144 15.52 18.09 6.34
C ASN A 144 14.50 17.37 7.25
N GLY A 145 14.73 16.09 7.53
CA GLY A 145 13.83 15.23 8.29
C GLY A 145 12.73 14.58 7.43
N GLU A 146 12.75 14.78 6.11
CA GLU A 146 11.82 14.15 5.18
C GLU A 146 12.14 12.66 5.05
N LYS A 147 11.10 11.84 5.17
CA LYS A 147 11.24 10.38 5.15
C LYS A 147 11.26 9.87 3.71
N TYR A 148 12.15 8.94 3.40
CA TYR A 148 12.26 8.34 2.08
C TYR A 148 12.57 6.84 2.17
N ALA A 149 12.20 6.09 1.12
CA ALA A 149 12.52 4.67 0.99
C ALA A 149 14.02 4.49 0.72
N ALA A 150 14.79 4.48 1.80
CA ALA A 150 16.24 4.44 1.78
C ALA A 150 16.79 3.14 1.22
N ILE A 151 16.10 2.02 1.43
CA ILE A 151 16.48 0.74 0.84
C ILE A 151 15.24 0.02 0.34
N GLU A 152 15.28 -0.42 -0.92
CA GLU A 152 14.24 -1.23 -1.55
C GLU A 152 14.74 -2.66 -1.75
N PHE A 153 13.91 -3.63 -1.43
CA PHE A 153 14.24 -5.06 -1.48
C PHE A 153 13.28 -5.81 -2.42
N SER A 154 13.84 -6.58 -3.35
CA SER A 154 13.13 -7.54 -4.21
C SER A 154 13.57 -8.98 -3.93
N TYR A 155 12.78 -9.95 -4.40
CA TYR A 155 12.94 -11.34 -4.01
C TYR A 155 12.91 -12.28 -5.22
N GLN A 156 13.50 -13.46 -5.04
CA GLN A 156 13.41 -14.56 -5.99
C GLN A 156 12.13 -15.37 -5.74
N GLU A 157 11.79 -16.28 -6.66
CA GLU A 157 10.64 -17.19 -6.55
C GLU A 157 10.67 -18.05 -5.27
N ASP A 158 11.87 -18.37 -4.74
CA ASP A 158 12.01 -19.11 -3.47
C ASP A 158 11.86 -18.22 -2.21
N GLY A 159 11.58 -16.94 -2.41
CA GLY A 159 11.38 -15.93 -1.38
C GLY A 159 12.66 -15.45 -0.70
N LYS A 160 13.85 -15.81 -1.18
CA LYS A 160 15.10 -15.18 -0.72
C LYS A 160 15.32 -13.84 -1.39
N LEU A 161 16.05 -12.97 -0.70
CA LEU A 161 16.49 -11.68 -1.25
C LEU A 161 17.19 -11.89 -2.59
N GLU A 162 16.67 -11.23 -3.63
CA GLU A 162 17.33 -11.11 -4.92
C GLU A 162 18.27 -9.90 -4.88
N LEU A 163 17.71 -8.73 -4.59
CA LEU A 163 18.39 -7.46 -4.65
C LEU A 163 17.91 -6.53 -3.53
N ALA A 164 18.85 -5.85 -2.89
CA ALA A 164 18.62 -4.68 -2.06
C ALA A 164 19.33 -3.48 -2.70
N ILE A 165 18.58 -2.41 -2.97
CA ILE A 165 19.10 -1.17 -3.54
C ILE A 165 19.18 -0.15 -2.41
N ASP A 166 20.40 0.18 -1.99
CA ASP A 166 20.68 1.17 -0.94
C ASP A 166 20.91 2.55 -1.56
N LYS A 167 19.99 3.46 -1.25
CA LYS A 167 19.96 4.84 -1.73
C LYS A 167 20.57 5.82 -0.71
N THR A 168 20.99 5.34 0.45
CA THR A 168 21.53 6.21 1.52
C THR A 168 22.78 7.01 1.16
N PRO A 169 23.67 6.57 0.24
CA PRO A 169 24.82 7.39 -0.16
C PRO A 169 24.39 8.71 -0.83
N ASN A 170 23.40 8.63 -1.72
CA ASN A 170 22.85 9.78 -2.44
C ASN A 170 21.46 9.44 -3.02
N PRO A 171 20.36 9.78 -2.32
CA PRO A 171 19.01 9.42 -2.74
C PRO A 171 18.62 9.98 -4.12
N ASP A 172 19.24 11.08 -4.54
CA ASP A 172 18.92 11.79 -5.79
C ASP A 172 19.78 11.35 -6.98
N ASN A 173 20.80 10.50 -6.76
CA ASN A 173 21.69 10.04 -7.82
C ASN A 173 21.76 8.51 -7.87
N ASP A 174 21.02 7.92 -8.80
CA ASP A 174 20.93 6.47 -8.99
C ASP A 174 22.26 5.79 -9.33
N MET A 175 23.22 6.52 -9.91
CA MET A 175 24.57 6.03 -10.19
C MET A 175 25.41 5.80 -8.93
N GLU A 176 25.00 6.39 -7.80
CA GLU A 176 25.67 6.25 -6.51
C GLU A 176 24.97 5.23 -5.59
N TRP A 177 23.87 4.63 -6.04
CA TRP A 177 23.17 3.62 -5.26
C TRP A 177 23.97 2.32 -5.22
N GLU A 178 24.04 1.76 -4.01
CA GLU A 178 24.74 0.50 -3.79
C GLU A 178 23.78 -0.68 -3.88
N GLN A 179 24.27 -1.81 -4.37
CA GLN A 179 23.46 -3.00 -4.60
C GLN A 179 23.99 -4.18 -3.81
N TYR A 180 23.08 -4.89 -3.16
CA TYR A 180 23.39 -6.06 -2.34
C TYR A 180 22.50 -7.22 -2.72
N GLU A 181 23.08 -8.41 -2.79
CA GLU A 181 22.35 -9.66 -2.97
C GLU A 181 22.32 -10.42 -1.64
N TYR A 182 21.63 -11.56 -1.60
CA TYR A 182 21.61 -12.42 -0.42
C TYR A 182 23.02 -12.74 0.12
N SER A 183 23.99 -12.96 -0.76
CA SER A 183 25.37 -13.33 -0.42
C SER A 183 26.17 -12.18 0.21
N THR A 184 25.87 -10.93 -0.16
CA THR A 184 26.56 -9.72 0.28
C THR A 184 25.78 -8.91 1.32
N PHE A 185 24.54 -9.30 1.64
CA PHE A 185 23.66 -8.63 2.61
C PHE A 185 24.32 -8.31 3.96
N LYS A 186 25.26 -9.14 4.42
CA LYS A 186 26.01 -8.88 5.67
C LYS A 186 26.77 -7.54 5.64
N ASN A 187 27.20 -7.10 4.45
CA ASN A 187 27.89 -5.83 4.27
C ASN A 187 26.92 -4.66 4.46
N LEU A 188 25.71 -4.75 3.88
CA LEU A 188 24.64 -3.78 4.12
C LEU A 188 24.27 -3.70 5.60
N GLN A 189 24.01 -4.85 6.23
CA GLN A 189 23.71 -4.91 7.67
C GLN A 189 24.82 -4.29 8.53
N SER A 190 26.09 -4.39 8.13
CA SER A 190 27.20 -3.82 8.91
C SER A 190 27.21 -2.28 8.93
N GLN A 191 26.50 -1.66 7.99
CA GLN A 191 26.38 -0.20 7.88
C GLN A 191 25.17 0.35 8.65
N ILE A 192 24.22 -0.53 9.02
CA ILE A 192 22.96 -0.15 9.64
C ILE A 192 22.94 -0.67 11.09
N PRO A 193 22.80 0.21 12.10
CA PRO A 193 22.82 -0.22 13.50
C PRO A 193 21.60 -1.06 13.89
N THR A 194 20.48 -0.89 13.19
CA THR A 194 19.25 -1.66 13.38
C THR A 194 19.33 -3.00 12.65
N ASP A 195 18.85 -4.06 13.29
CA ASP A 195 18.72 -5.36 12.64
C ASP A 195 17.69 -5.29 11.50
N ILE A 196 18.15 -5.49 10.27
CA ILE A 196 17.35 -5.54 9.04
C ILE A 196 17.24 -6.97 8.50
N SER A 197 17.61 -7.99 9.28
CA SER A 197 17.56 -9.40 8.85
C SER A 197 16.19 -9.88 8.36
N TYR A 198 15.11 -9.23 8.81
CA TYR A 198 13.75 -9.41 8.29
C TYR A 198 13.66 -9.29 6.76
N TYR A 199 14.42 -8.36 6.17
CA TYR A 199 14.38 -8.05 4.74
C TYR A 199 15.08 -9.10 3.87
N LYS A 200 15.77 -10.08 4.46
CA LYS A 200 16.42 -11.18 3.72
C LYS A 200 15.45 -12.16 3.06
N THR A 201 14.17 -12.11 3.42
CA THR A 201 13.13 -13.03 2.92
C THR A 201 11.85 -12.28 2.62
N ALA A 202 11.03 -12.80 1.71
CA ALA A 202 9.74 -12.23 1.32
C ALA A 202 8.63 -12.39 2.38
N VAL A 203 8.90 -12.92 3.58
CA VAL A 203 7.87 -13.15 4.61
C VAL A 203 7.12 -11.86 4.97
N LEU A 204 5.79 -11.90 5.02
CA LEU A 204 4.92 -10.72 5.18
C LEU A 204 5.24 -9.86 6.42
N LEU A 205 5.48 -10.50 7.57
CA LEU A 205 5.66 -9.82 8.85
C LEU A 205 7.04 -10.12 9.46
N PRO A 206 7.67 -9.13 10.12
CA PRO A 206 8.84 -9.40 10.96
C PRO A 206 8.50 -10.41 12.05
N LYS A 207 9.35 -11.41 12.25
CA LYS A 207 9.24 -12.28 13.41
C LYS A 207 9.38 -11.41 14.65
N THR A 208 8.37 -11.38 15.52
CA THR A 208 8.52 -10.80 16.85
C THR A 208 9.62 -11.57 17.55
N SER A 209 10.72 -10.89 17.89
CA SER A 209 11.72 -11.45 18.77
C SER A 209 11.00 -11.70 20.09
N ASN A 210 10.62 -12.95 20.37
CA ASN A 210 10.38 -13.38 21.73
C ASN A 210 11.72 -13.24 22.44
N LYS A 211 12.02 -12.04 22.96
CA LYS A 211 12.89 -11.95 24.13
C LYS A 211 12.07 -12.56 25.25
N GLU A 212 12.21 -13.86 25.40
CA GLU A 212 11.89 -14.53 26.66
C GLU A 212 12.59 -13.72 27.76
N SER A 213 11.77 -13.07 28.58
CA SER A 213 12.14 -12.41 29.82
C SER A 213 12.45 -13.43 30.90
#